data_AF-A0A2N2FCG6-F1
#
_entry.id   AF-A0A2N2FCG6-F1
#
_cell.length_a   1.000
_cell.length_b   1.000
_cell.length_c   1.000
_cell.angle_alpha   90.00
_cell.angle_beta   90.00
_cell.angle_gamma   90.00
#
_symmetry.space_group_name_H-M   'P 1'
#
loop_
_entity.id
_entity.type
_entity.pdbx_description
1 polymer ?
#
loop_
_entity_poly.entity_id
_entity_poly.type
_entity_poly.pdbx_seq_one_letter_code
_entity_poly.pdbx_strand_id
1 'polypeptide(L)'
;MSNVNIKRAVENIKSSTTVYTPIIEVIVNAIQAIESKNGDAQGQVKVIVKRSPERELDNSVPSVIGIDVIDNGIGFTDENRNSFDTLYSDLKAVQGGKGFGRFTCLKYFGGLQVESVFESSDQKMSRSFAMGTGQEIIVNEQTSISSHPFTFSKITLSSLIKNDSINKKLSTIAANLSEKLLPYFITKDYVCPQITLSEEDGAEAITLNDYVNDASGNIKELKLNENT
;
A
#
# COMPACT_ATOMS: atom_id res chain seq x y z
N MET A 1 20.97 12.74 18.84
CA MET A 1 20.11 12.09 17.83
C MET A 1 20.96 11.07 17.09
N SER A 2 20.55 9.82 17.06
CA SER A 2 21.25 8.76 16.33
C SER A 2 20.99 8.96 14.84
N ASN A 3 22.00 9.38 14.07
CA ASN A 3 21.86 9.53 12.61
C ASN A 3 21.72 8.15 11.97
N VAL A 4 20.53 7.82 11.49
CA VAL A 4 20.30 6.58 10.74
C VAL A 4 20.74 6.78 9.30
N ASN A 5 21.60 5.89 8.84
CA ASN A 5 21.94 5.79 7.43
C ASN A 5 20.93 4.85 6.76
N ILE A 6 19.93 5.44 6.08
CA ILE A 6 18.81 4.69 5.52
C ILE A 6 19.29 3.67 4.50
N LYS A 7 20.22 4.06 3.62
CA LYS A 7 20.83 3.15 2.64
C LYS A 7 21.43 1.90 3.31
N ARG A 8 22.24 2.06 4.35
CA ARG A 8 22.81 0.92 5.10
C ARG A 8 21.73 0.11 5.82
N ALA A 9 20.68 0.75 6.33
CA ALA A 9 19.57 0.04 6.95
C ALA A 9 18.88 -0.89 5.94
N VAL A 10 18.62 -0.39 4.72
CA VAL A 10 18.02 -1.16 3.61
C VAL A 10 18.92 -2.33 3.17
N GLU A 11 20.22 -2.10 3.02
CA GLU A 11 21.20 -3.14 2.63
C GLU A 11 21.26 -4.31 3.63
N ASN A 12 21.01 -4.05 4.92
CA ASN A 12 21.06 -5.05 5.99
C ASN A 12 19.72 -5.78 6.23
N ILE A 13 18.67 -5.49 5.46
CA ILE A 13 17.38 -6.19 5.58
C ILE A 13 17.55 -7.65 5.12
N LYS A 14 17.23 -8.59 6.03
CA LYS A 14 17.35 -10.04 5.84
C LYS A 14 16.78 -10.54 4.49
N SER A 15 17.35 -11.62 3.98
CA SER A 15 16.99 -12.26 2.70
C SER A 15 15.61 -12.89 2.64
N SER A 16 14.87 -12.98 3.76
CA SER A 16 13.56 -13.64 3.82
C SER A 16 12.37 -12.78 3.35
N THR A 17 12.59 -11.51 2.99
CA THR A 17 11.53 -10.65 2.45
C THR A 17 11.31 -10.92 0.95
N THR A 18 10.12 -10.60 0.45
CA THR A 18 9.81 -10.58 -0.99
C THR A 18 9.23 -9.22 -1.38
N VAL A 19 9.02 -8.97 -2.68
CA VAL A 19 8.35 -7.74 -3.16
C VAL A 19 6.95 -7.57 -2.56
N TYR A 20 6.28 -8.67 -2.19
CA TYR A 20 4.96 -8.63 -1.56
C TYR A 20 4.99 -8.12 -0.12
N THR A 21 6.14 -8.21 0.57
CA THR A 21 6.28 -7.73 1.95
C THR A 21 5.92 -6.24 2.10
N PRO A 22 6.56 -5.29 1.38
CA PRO A 22 6.20 -3.88 1.48
C PRO A 22 4.77 -3.57 1.02
N ILE A 23 4.27 -4.27 -0.02
CA ILE A 23 2.91 -4.05 -0.54
C ILE A 23 1.88 -4.41 0.53
N ILE A 24 2.06 -5.56 1.20
CA ILE A 24 1.18 -6.00 2.29
C ILE A 24 1.24 -5.04 3.46
N GLU A 25 2.43 -4.56 3.84
CA GLU A 25 2.56 -3.59 4.93
C GLU A 25 1.81 -2.28 4.64
N VAL A 26 1.87 -1.79 3.40
CA VAL A 26 1.13 -0.60 2.96
C VAL A 26 -0.38 -0.86 3.01
N ILE A 27 -0.85 -2.02 2.52
CA ILE A 27 -2.27 -2.40 2.60
C ILE A 27 -2.74 -2.50 4.06
N VAL A 28 -1.94 -3.09 4.95
CA VAL A 28 -2.28 -3.19 6.37
C VAL A 28 -2.36 -1.82 7.04
N ASN A 29 -1.46 -0.89 6.69
CA ASN A 29 -1.55 0.48 7.20
C ASN A 29 -2.83 1.19 6.68
N ALA A 30 -3.22 0.94 5.44
CA ALA A 30 -4.49 1.42 4.87
C ALA A 30 -5.71 0.85 5.63
N ILE A 31 -5.73 -0.45 5.93
CA ILE A 31 -6.78 -1.07 6.77
C ILE A 31 -6.86 -0.37 8.14
N GLN A 32 -5.72 -0.18 8.81
CA GLN A 32 -5.66 0.48 10.12
C GLN A 32 -6.15 1.93 10.08
N ALA A 33 -5.83 2.67 9.00
CA ALA A 33 -6.32 4.02 8.80
C ALA A 33 -7.85 4.08 8.62
N ILE A 34 -8.44 3.07 7.97
CA ILE A 34 -9.89 2.93 7.83
C ILE A 34 -10.54 2.57 9.16
N GLU A 35 -9.99 1.59 9.90
CA GLU A 35 -10.48 1.18 11.22
C GLU A 35 -10.50 2.36 12.19
N SER A 36 -9.49 3.23 12.11
CA SER A 36 -9.37 4.42 12.96
C SER A 36 -10.43 5.50 12.63
N LYS A 37 -11.11 5.38 11.47
CA LYS A 37 -12.13 6.34 11.03
C LYS A 37 -13.50 6.14 11.69
N ASN A 38 -13.63 5.21 12.66
CA ASN A 38 -14.82 4.97 13.49
C ASN A 38 -16.18 5.07 12.76
N GLY A 39 -16.73 3.94 12.32
CA GLY A 39 -18.15 3.86 11.91
C GLY A 39 -18.42 3.95 10.40
N ASP A 40 -17.38 3.90 9.56
CA ASP A 40 -17.56 3.83 8.10
C ASP A 40 -17.68 2.37 7.65
N ALA A 41 -18.92 1.91 7.40
CA ALA A 41 -19.20 0.56 6.90
C ALA A 41 -18.73 0.34 5.45
N GLN A 42 -18.19 1.37 4.78
CA GLN A 42 -17.77 1.35 3.38
C GLN A 42 -16.25 1.55 3.22
N GLY A 43 -15.46 1.03 4.16
CA GLY A 43 -14.01 0.99 4.05
C GLY A 43 -13.53 0.38 2.72
N GLN A 44 -12.66 1.08 2.00
CA GLN A 44 -12.13 0.65 0.72
C GLN A 44 -10.62 0.86 0.63
N VAL A 45 -9.92 -0.16 0.14
CA VAL A 45 -8.51 -0.12 -0.24
C VAL A 45 -8.37 -0.51 -1.71
N LYS A 46 -7.85 0.40 -2.54
CA LYS A 46 -7.56 0.14 -3.95
C LYS A 46 -6.07 -0.08 -4.13
N VAL A 47 -5.69 -1.21 -4.71
CA VAL A 47 -4.33 -1.55 -5.10
C VAL A 47 -4.25 -1.48 -6.62
N ILE A 48 -3.49 -0.54 -7.15
CA ILE A 48 -3.41 -0.27 -8.58
C ILE A 48 -2.02 -0.64 -9.07
N VAL A 49 -1.94 -1.60 -10.00
CA VAL A 49 -0.68 -2.00 -10.62
C VAL A 49 -0.32 -1.02 -11.73
N LYS A 50 0.92 -0.49 -11.68
CA LYS A 50 1.49 0.36 -12.73
C LYS A 50 2.40 -0.47 -13.62
N ARG A 51 2.20 -0.36 -14.92
CA ARG A 51 2.88 -1.15 -15.94
C ARG A 51 3.87 -0.29 -16.74
N SER A 52 4.91 -0.93 -17.26
CA SER A 52 5.78 -0.27 -18.25
C SER A 52 4.94 0.10 -19.49
N PRO A 53 5.07 1.32 -20.03
CA PRO A 53 4.45 1.69 -21.31
C PRO A 53 5.15 1.00 -22.50
N GLU A 54 6.36 0.48 -22.29
CA GLU A 54 7.09 -0.26 -23.30
C GLU A 54 6.43 -1.63 -23.51
N ARG A 55 6.00 -1.88 -24.76
CA ARG A 55 5.43 -3.17 -25.14
C ARG A 55 6.53 -4.20 -25.29
N GLU A 56 6.36 -5.35 -24.65
CA GLU A 56 7.22 -6.51 -24.84
C GLU A 56 7.05 -7.02 -26.28
N LEU A 57 8.15 -7.43 -26.92
CA LEU A 57 8.18 -7.89 -28.33
C LEU A 57 7.30 -9.14 -28.57
N ASP A 58 6.97 -9.88 -27.53
CA ASP A 58 6.25 -11.15 -27.57
C ASP A 58 4.74 -11.04 -27.24
N ASN A 59 4.18 -9.83 -27.19
CA ASN A 59 2.81 -9.55 -26.73
C ASN A 59 2.52 -10.09 -25.30
N SER A 60 3.54 -10.33 -24.48
CA SER A 60 3.33 -10.69 -23.07
C SER A 60 2.80 -9.51 -22.27
N VAL A 61 2.16 -9.82 -21.14
CA VAL A 61 1.69 -8.80 -20.19
C VAL A 61 2.86 -7.88 -19.82
N PRO A 62 2.73 -6.55 -19.92
CA PRO A 62 3.82 -5.64 -19.61
C PRO A 62 4.35 -5.82 -18.18
N SER A 63 5.63 -5.55 -18.00
CA SER A 63 6.29 -5.63 -16.70
C SER A 63 5.72 -4.62 -15.71
N VAL A 64 5.57 -5.01 -14.43
CA VAL A 64 5.14 -4.10 -13.36
C VAL A 64 6.30 -3.18 -13.00
N ILE A 65 6.02 -1.88 -12.88
CA ILE A 65 7.01 -0.85 -12.53
C ILE A 65 6.71 -0.14 -11.21
N GLY A 66 5.49 -0.27 -10.70
CA GLY A 66 5.06 0.38 -9.48
C GLY A 66 3.67 -0.05 -9.04
N ILE A 67 3.28 0.36 -7.84
CA ILE A 67 1.97 0.06 -7.25
C ILE A 67 1.51 1.30 -6.48
N ASP A 68 0.26 1.70 -6.70
CA ASP A 68 -0.42 2.65 -5.82
C ASP A 68 -1.34 1.89 -4.86
N VAL A 69 -1.36 2.28 -3.59
CA VAL A 69 -2.35 1.84 -2.61
C VAL A 69 -3.11 3.06 -2.12
N ILE A 70 -4.44 3.06 -2.30
CA ILE A 70 -5.32 4.17 -1.96
C ILE A 70 -6.37 3.69 -0.97
N ASP A 71 -6.50 4.36 0.17
CA ASP A 71 -7.54 4.09 1.15
C ASP A 71 -8.42 5.31 1.40
N ASN A 72 -9.65 5.08 1.88
CA ASN A 72 -10.58 6.13 2.29
C ASN A 72 -10.60 6.33 3.82
N GLY A 73 -9.48 6.04 4.50
CA GLY A 73 -9.33 6.14 5.95
C GLY A 73 -9.15 7.58 6.46
N ILE A 74 -8.63 7.71 7.68
CA ILE A 74 -8.42 9.01 8.35
C ILE A 74 -7.34 9.90 7.70
N GLY A 75 -6.60 9.36 6.73
CA GLY A 75 -5.45 10.04 6.14
C GLY A 75 -4.18 9.97 6.98
N PHE A 76 -3.15 10.68 6.57
CA PHE A 76 -1.85 10.80 7.22
C PHE A 76 -1.89 11.90 8.27
N THR A 77 -2.56 11.63 9.40
CA THR A 77 -2.59 12.53 10.56
C THR A 77 -1.19 12.81 11.11
N ASP A 78 -1.05 13.79 12.01
CA ASP A 78 0.23 14.05 12.67
C ASP A 78 0.76 12.83 13.42
N GLU A 79 -0.13 12.02 14.01
CA GLU A 79 0.24 10.77 14.65
C GLU A 79 0.78 9.75 13.63
N ASN A 80 0.10 9.56 12.50
CA ASN A 80 0.56 8.64 11.45
C ASN A 80 1.87 9.11 10.81
N ARG A 81 2.01 10.42 10.57
CA ARG A 81 3.25 11.05 10.09
C ARG A 81 4.40 10.81 11.06
N ASN A 82 4.19 11.04 12.36
CA ASN A 82 5.21 10.81 13.37
C ASN A 82 5.57 9.32 13.52
N SER A 83 4.57 8.42 13.42
CA SER A 83 4.83 6.99 13.39
C SER A 83 5.63 6.56 12.15
N PHE A 84 5.43 7.21 11.01
CA PHE A 84 6.23 6.97 9.80
C PHE A 84 7.67 7.45 9.97
N ASP A 85 7.88 8.60 10.61
CA ASP A 85 9.22 9.19 10.83
C ASP A 85 10.01 8.49 11.96
N THR A 86 9.33 7.79 12.87
CA THR A 86 9.98 7.17 14.03
C THR A 86 10.65 5.84 13.68
N LEU A 87 11.98 5.77 13.83
CA LEU A 87 12.79 4.55 13.77
C LEU A 87 12.63 3.71 15.04
N TYR A 88 12.47 2.39 14.87
CA TYR A 88 12.31 1.45 16.00
C TYR A 88 11.28 1.95 17.02
N SER A 89 10.05 2.24 16.60
CA SER A 89 9.02 2.57 17.58
C SER A 89 8.91 1.41 18.57
N ASP A 90 9.35 1.66 19.82
CA ASP A 90 9.35 0.69 20.92
C ASP A 90 7.93 0.14 21.22
N LEU A 91 6.90 0.72 20.58
CA LEU A 91 5.49 0.31 20.65
C LEU A 91 5.08 -0.92 19.82
N LYS A 92 5.85 -1.37 18.81
CA LYS A 92 5.43 -2.51 17.94
C LYS A 92 6.25 -3.81 18.13
N ALA A 93 7.02 -3.93 19.22
CA ALA A 93 7.77 -5.15 19.54
C ALA A 93 6.88 -6.37 19.87
N VAL A 94 5.63 -6.14 20.32
CA VAL A 94 4.71 -7.20 20.76
C VAL A 94 3.94 -7.84 19.59
N GLN A 95 3.89 -7.20 18.41
CA GLN A 95 3.18 -7.69 17.20
C GLN A 95 4.11 -7.95 16.01
N GLY A 96 5.39 -8.25 16.25
CA GLY A 96 6.34 -8.64 15.18
C GLY A 96 6.75 -7.53 14.20
N GLY A 97 6.23 -6.30 14.34
CA GLY A 97 6.54 -5.16 13.49
C GLY A 97 7.74 -4.37 14.00
N LYS A 98 8.95 -4.70 13.55
CA LYS A 98 10.21 -4.10 14.03
C LYS A 98 10.47 -2.63 13.62
N GLY A 99 9.44 -1.83 13.34
CA GLY A 99 9.61 -0.45 12.87
C GLY A 99 10.43 -0.32 11.58
N PHE A 100 10.60 -1.43 10.85
CA PHE A 100 11.49 -1.56 9.69
C PHE A 100 10.73 -1.68 8.36
N GLY A 101 9.41 -1.80 8.41
CA GLY A 101 8.58 -2.17 7.26
C GLY A 101 8.71 -1.23 6.07
N ARG A 102 8.57 0.08 6.31
CA ARG A 102 8.78 1.12 5.28
C ARG A 102 10.16 1.06 4.58
N PHE A 103 11.21 0.57 5.25
CA PHE A 103 12.52 0.39 4.63
C PHE A 103 12.55 -0.81 3.67
N THR A 104 11.66 -1.80 3.86
CA THR A 104 11.46 -2.86 2.87
C THR A 104 10.91 -2.29 1.56
N CYS A 105 10.16 -1.18 1.58
CA CYS A 105 9.75 -0.49 0.36
C CYS A 105 10.98 -0.08 -0.46
N LEU A 106 11.96 0.59 0.16
CA LEU A 106 13.21 1.02 -0.51
C LEU A 106 14.13 -0.14 -0.92
N LYS A 107 13.88 -1.37 -0.44
CA LYS A 107 14.59 -2.57 -0.89
C LYS A 107 14.11 -3.08 -2.24
N TYR A 108 12.82 -2.89 -2.54
CA TYR A 108 12.20 -3.41 -3.76
C TYR A 108 11.80 -2.31 -4.74
N PHE A 109 11.61 -1.07 -4.27
CA PHE A 109 11.17 0.08 -5.04
C PHE A 109 12.18 1.23 -4.89
N GLY A 110 12.40 1.98 -5.96
CA GLY A 110 13.29 3.13 -5.97
C GLY A 110 12.70 4.36 -5.27
N GLY A 111 11.39 4.40 -5.03
CA GLY A 111 10.73 5.49 -4.34
C GLY A 111 9.45 5.08 -3.61
N LEU A 112 9.15 5.83 -2.54
CA LEU A 112 7.86 5.83 -1.86
C LEU A 112 7.41 7.29 -1.73
N GLN A 113 6.21 7.58 -2.20
CA GLN A 113 5.56 8.89 -2.03
C GLN A 113 4.23 8.73 -1.31
N VAL A 114 3.91 9.70 -0.46
CA VAL A 114 2.65 9.80 0.26
C VAL A 114 1.93 11.06 -0.21
N GLU A 115 0.64 10.91 -0.47
CA GLU A 115 -0.32 11.99 -0.69
C GLU A 115 -1.56 11.69 0.14
N SER A 116 -2.06 12.64 0.91
CA SER A 116 -3.18 12.36 1.81
C SER A 116 -3.97 13.61 2.16
N VAL A 117 -5.27 13.41 2.38
CA VAL A 117 -6.12 14.37 3.05
C VAL A 117 -6.55 13.80 4.39
N PHE A 118 -6.36 14.56 5.46
CA PHE A 118 -6.68 14.19 6.84
C PHE A 118 -7.41 15.33 7.56
N GLU A 119 -8.05 15.02 8.67
CA GLU A 119 -8.73 16.02 9.51
C GLU A 119 -7.80 16.51 10.62
N SER A 120 -7.73 17.83 10.81
CA SER A 120 -6.99 18.49 11.89
C SER A 120 -7.71 19.75 12.33
N SER A 121 -8.06 19.84 13.61
CA SER A 121 -8.74 21.00 14.21
C SER A 121 -9.97 21.47 13.43
N ASP A 122 -10.88 20.55 13.09
CA ASP A 122 -12.11 20.77 12.31
C ASP A 122 -11.90 21.27 10.87
N GLN A 123 -10.68 21.15 10.35
CA GLN A 123 -10.33 21.47 8.97
C GLN A 123 -9.67 20.28 8.28
N LYS A 124 -9.93 20.12 6.98
CA LYS A 124 -9.21 19.15 6.17
C LYS A 124 -7.89 19.74 5.71
N MET A 125 -6.82 18.98 5.92
CA MET A 125 -5.46 19.31 5.54
C MET A 125 -4.99 18.32 4.48
N SER A 126 -4.25 18.81 3.50
CA SER A 126 -3.50 17.99 2.56
C SER A 126 -2.07 17.85 3.05
N ARG A 127 -1.50 16.66 2.94
CA ARG A 127 -0.08 16.39 3.20
C ARG A 127 0.49 15.55 2.08
N SER A 128 1.70 15.90 1.64
CA SER A 128 2.49 15.07 0.75
C SER A 128 3.96 15.06 1.18
N PHE A 129 4.63 13.95 0.96
CA PHE A 129 6.07 13.81 1.18
C PHE A 129 6.61 12.58 0.45
N ALA A 130 7.94 12.49 0.33
CA ALA A 130 8.62 11.29 -0.14
C ALA A 130 9.44 10.66 0.98
N MET A 131 9.67 9.35 0.87
CA MET A 131 10.62 8.66 1.74
C MET A 131 12.05 8.96 1.29
N GLY A 132 12.85 9.54 2.17
CA GLY A 132 14.26 9.82 1.92
C GLY A 132 15.12 8.56 1.93
N THR A 133 16.22 8.60 1.18
CA THR A 133 17.23 7.52 1.12
C THR A 133 18.53 7.88 1.87
N GLY A 134 18.61 9.11 2.37
CA GLY A 134 19.77 9.68 3.07
C GLY A 134 19.71 9.50 4.59
N GLN A 135 19.67 10.62 5.31
CA GLN A 135 19.61 10.65 6.78
C GLN A 135 18.19 10.94 7.30
N GLU A 136 17.37 11.62 6.51
CA GLU A 136 15.98 11.98 6.84
C GLU A 136 15.02 10.96 6.21
N ILE A 137 14.03 10.50 6.98
CA ILE A 137 13.03 9.53 6.51
C ILE A 137 11.96 10.24 5.69
N ILE A 138 11.51 11.41 6.13
CA ILE A 138 10.56 12.24 5.41
C ILE A 138 11.33 13.38 4.75
N VAL A 139 11.19 13.50 3.43
CA VAL A 139 11.76 14.59 2.63
C VAL A 139 10.69 15.22 1.77
N ASN A 140 10.90 16.49 1.39
CA ASN A 140 9.99 17.27 0.56
C ASN A 140 8.56 17.33 1.13
N GLU A 141 8.41 17.41 2.45
CA GLU A 141 7.10 17.49 3.10
C GLU A 141 6.41 18.80 2.78
N GLN A 142 5.16 18.71 2.34
CA GLN A 142 4.27 19.84 2.11
C GLN A 142 2.98 19.61 2.89
N THR A 143 2.42 20.69 3.43
CA THR A 143 1.13 20.66 4.11
C THR A 143 0.36 21.94 3.79
N SER A 144 -0.92 21.79 3.49
CA SER A 144 -1.79 22.91 3.13
C SER A 144 -3.25 22.64 3.51
N ILE A 145 -4.07 23.68 3.54
CA ILE A 145 -5.51 23.51 3.70
C ILE A 145 -6.05 22.82 2.45
N SER A 146 -6.93 21.83 2.66
CA SER A 146 -7.55 21.06 1.59
C SER A 146 -9.03 21.39 1.46
N SER A 147 -9.49 21.57 0.22
CA SER A 147 -10.91 21.64 -0.14
C SER A 147 -11.51 20.28 -0.48
N HIS A 148 -10.73 19.20 -0.39
CA HIS A 148 -11.22 17.86 -0.72
C HIS A 148 -12.34 17.45 0.25
N PRO A 149 -13.45 16.89 -0.24
CA PRO A 149 -14.62 16.60 0.61
C PRO A 149 -14.38 15.46 1.61
N PHE A 150 -13.43 14.55 1.32
CA PHE A 150 -13.18 13.34 2.07
C PHE A 150 -11.70 13.21 2.48
N THR A 151 -11.45 12.45 3.55
CA THR A 151 -10.11 12.02 3.94
C THR A 151 -9.71 10.78 3.14
N PHE A 152 -8.41 10.65 2.87
CA PHE A 152 -7.84 9.50 2.17
C PHE A 152 -6.32 9.49 2.34
N SER A 153 -5.68 8.35 2.07
CA SER A 153 -4.25 8.29 1.78
C SER A 153 -4.01 7.58 0.46
N LYS A 154 -2.99 8.03 -0.27
CA LYS A 154 -2.40 7.38 -1.43
C LYS A 154 -0.91 7.19 -1.17
N ILE A 155 -0.48 5.94 -1.24
CA ILE A 155 0.93 5.55 -1.15
C ILE A 155 1.36 5.02 -2.51
N THR A 156 2.34 5.68 -3.11
CA THR A 156 2.91 5.32 -4.41
C THR A 156 4.26 4.64 -4.19
N LEU A 157 4.37 3.36 -4.58
CA LEU A 157 5.63 2.61 -4.64
C LEU A 157 6.10 2.60 -6.10
N SER A 158 7.17 3.34 -6.40
CA SER A 158 7.63 3.56 -7.78
C SER A 158 8.99 2.94 -8.06
N SER A 159 9.28 2.74 -9.34
CA SER A 159 10.59 2.27 -9.83
C SER A 159 10.98 0.93 -9.21
N LEU A 160 10.18 -0.12 -9.46
CA LEU A 160 10.51 -1.48 -9.05
C LEU A 160 11.94 -1.83 -9.48
N ILE A 161 12.79 -2.24 -8.52
CA ILE A 161 14.24 -2.40 -8.73
C ILE A 161 14.54 -3.64 -9.58
N LYS A 162 13.74 -4.70 -9.42
CA LYS A 162 13.86 -5.97 -10.16
C LYS A 162 12.52 -6.35 -10.75
N ASN A 163 12.36 -6.17 -12.05
CA ASN A 163 11.08 -6.39 -12.76
C ASN A 163 10.54 -7.83 -12.66
N ASP A 164 11.44 -8.81 -12.50
CA ASP A 164 11.11 -10.24 -12.36
C ASP A 164 10.77 -10.65 -10.92
N SER A 165 10.93 -9.75 -9.95
CA SER A 165 10.66 -10.04 -8.53
C SER A 165 9.18 -10.14 -8.19
N ILE A 166 8.30 -9.62 -9.06
CA ILE A 166 6.84 -9.68 -8.93
C ILE A 166 6.21 -10.43 -10.10
N ASN A 167 5.12 -11.15 -9.85
CA ASN A 167 4.39 -11.81 -10.92
C ASN A 167 3.74 -10.79 -11.86
N LYS A 168 3.75 -11.06 -13.17
CA LYS A 168 3.13 -10.17 -14.16
C LYS A 168 1.59 -10.25 -14.18
N LYS A 169 0.98 -11.42 -14.00
CA LYS A 169 -0.49 -11.56 -14.11
C LYS A 169 -1.19 -11.02 -12.85
N LEU A 170 -2.23 -10.20 -13.03
CA LEU A 170 -3.01 -9.66 -11.90
C LEU A 170 -3.60 -10.76 -11.02
N SER A 171 -4.13 -11.83 -11.61
CA SER A 171 -4.65 -12.97 -10.86
C SER A 171 -3.60 -13.62 -9.94
N THR A 172 -2.35 -13.72 -10.39
CA THR A 172 -1.25 -14.25 -9.56
C THR A 172 -0.85 -13.27 -8.46
N ILE A 173 -0.82 -11.97 -8.75
CA ILE A 173 -0.60 -10.93 -7.72
C ILE A 173 -1.71 -11.00 -6.67
N ALA A 174 -2.97 -11.07 -7.09
CA ALA A 174 -4.14 -11.18 -6.22
C ALA A 174 -4.06 -12.41 -5.30
N ALA A 175 -3.68 -13.57 -5.83
CA ALA A 175 -3.50 -14.79 -5.03
C ALA A 175 -2.42 -14.63 -3.96
N ASN A 176 -1.25 -14.10 -4.33
CA ASN A 176 -0.15 -13.86 -3.37
C ASN A 176 -0.54 -12.85 -2.29
N LEU A 177 -1.24 -11.78 -2.66
CA LEU A 177 -1.73 -10.79 -1.68
C LEU A 177 -2.77 -11.40 -0.75
N SER A 178 -3.75 -12.12 -1.32
CA SER A 178 -4.85 -12.74 -0.56
C SER A 178 -4.34 -13.78 0.43
N GLU A 179 -3.34 -14.59 0.06
CA GLU A 179 -2.72 -15.57 0.96
C GLU A 179 -2.15 -14.90 2.22
N LYS A 180 -1.50 -13.74 2.08
CA LYS A 180 -0.91 -13.01 3.21
C LYS A 180 -1.93 -12.19 4.00
N LEU A 181 -3.02 -11.76 3.36
CA LEU A 181 -4.12 -11.04 3.99
C LEU A 181 -5.21 -11.96 4.56
N LEU A 182 -5.12 -13.27 4.32
CA LEU A 182 -6.11 -14.26 4.73
C LEU A 182 -6.58 -14.11 6.19
N PRO A 183 -5.72 -13.84 7.19
CA PRO A 183 -6.18 -13.61 8.56
C PRO A 183 -7.24 -12.50 8.68
N TYR A 184 -7.15 -11.41 7.91
CA TYR A 184 -8.15 -10.34 7.92
C TYR A 184 -9.48 -10.77 7.31
N PHE A 185 -9.48 -11.73 6.39
CA PHE A 185 -10.68 -12.16 5.68
C PHE A 185 -11.47 -13.24 6.43
N ILE A 186 -10.81 -14.02 7.28
CA ILE A 186 -11.43 -15.15 8.00
C ILE A 186 -11.67 -14.88 9.50
N THR A 187 -11.18 -13.76 10.03
CA THR A 187 -11.32 -13.44 11.46
C THR A 187 -12.78 -13.26 11.81
N LYS A 188 -13.26 -14.07 12.76
CA LYS A 188 -14.63 -14.00 13.24
C LYS A 188 -14.90 -12.65 13.91
N ASP A 189 -16.11 -12.12 13.70
CA ASP A 189 -16.58 -10.86 14.28
C ASP A 189 -15.78 -9.63 13.83
N TYR A 190 -15.01 -9.75 12.74
CA TYR A 190 -14.31 -8.67 12.08
C TYR A 190 -14.77 -8.52 10.63
N VAL A 191 -14.99 -7.28 10.19
CA VAL A 191 -15.36 -6.96 8.81
C VAL A 191 -14.21 -6.20 8.19
N CYS A 192 -13.43 -6.89 7.36
CA CYS A 192 -12.33 -6.28 6.63
C CYS A 192 -12.87 -5.26 5.59
N PRO A 193 -12.25 -4.08 5.44
CA PRO A 193 -12.50 -3.19 4.32
C PRO A 193 -12.44 -3.92 2.98
N GLN A 194 -13.20 -3.48 1.99
CA GLN A 194 -13.13 -4.05 0.65
C GLN A 194 -11.78 -3.69 0.01
N ILE A 195 -11.01 -4.69 -0.40
CA ILE A 195 -9.70 -4.54 -1.02
C ILE A 195 -9.81 -4.98 -2.48
N THR A 196 -9.54 -4.07 -3.41
CA THR A 196 -9.61 -4.34 -4.85
C THR A 196 -8.24 -4.16 -5.51
N LEU A 197 -7.83 -5.10 -6.36
CA LEU A 197 -6.64 -5.02 -7.20
C LEU A 197 -7.07 -4.74 -8.66
N SER A 198 -6.43 -3.82 -9.37
CA SER A 198 -6.71 -3.55 -10.79
C SER A 198 -5.48 -3.05 -11.57
N GLU A 199 -5.61 -2.96 -12.89
CA GLU A 199 -4.71 -2.13 -13.71
C GLU A 199 -5.00 -0.62 -13.49
N GLU A 200 -4.13 0.24 -14.02
CA GLU A 200 -4.21 1.71 -13.88
C GLU A 200 -5.48 2.33 -14.48
N ASP A 201 -5.99 1.78 -15.57
CA ASP A 201 -7.24 2.19 -16.21
C ASP A 201 -8.49 1.60 -15.54
N GLY A 202 -8.31 0.78 -14.49
CA GLY A 202 -9.38 0.10 -13.77
C GLY A 202 -9.81 -1.24 -14.38
N ALA A 203 -9.17 -1.70 -15.47
CA ALA A 203 -9.43 -3.01 -16.04
C ALA A 203 -9.05 -4.16 -15.09
N GLU A 204 -9.65 -5.33 -15.33
CA GLU A 204 -9.36 -6.59 -14.62
C GLU A 204 -9.45 -6.46 -13.09
N ALA A 205 -10.43 -5.69 -12.59
CA ALA A 205 -10.61 -5.48 -11.17
C ALA A 205 -10.96 -6.80 -10.44
N ILE A 206 -10.17 -7.13 -9.42
CA ILE A 206 -10.30 -8.32 -8.58
C ILE A 206 -10.53 -7.90 -7.13
N THR A 207 -11.61 -8.36 -6.51
CA THR A 207 -11.84 -8.16 -5.07
C THR A 207 -11.10 -9.26 -4.28
N LEU A 208 -10.13 -8.87 -3.46
CA LEU A 208 -9.29 -9.82 -2.71
C LEU A 208 -10.06 -10.50 -1.56
N ASN A 209 -11.05 -9.81 -0.97
CA ASN A 209 -11.87 -10.36 0.12
C ASN A 209 -12.62 -11.64 -0.30
N ASP A 210 -12.95 -11.76 -1.60
CA ASP A 210 -13.71 -12.90 -2.14
C ASP A 210 -12.90 -14.19 -2.21
N TYR A 211 -11.59 -14.14 -1.99
CA TYR A 211 -10.70 -15.29 -2.03
C TYR A 211 -11.07 -16.37 -0.99
N VAL A 212 -11.77 -16.01 0.09
CA VAL A 212 -12.25 -16.95 1.13
C VAL A 212 -13.56 -17.65 0.73
N ASN A 213 -14.39 -17.00 -0.08
CA ASN A 213 -15.69 -17.53 -0.49
C ASN A 213 -15.58 -18.60 -1.57
N ASP A 214 -14.41 -18.69 -2.22
CA ASP A 214 -14.10 -19.69 -3.23
C ASP A 214 -13.19 -20.77 -2.63
N ALA A 215 -13.79 -21.78 -1.98
CA ALA A 215 -13.10 -23.00 -1.56
C ALA A 215 -12.47 -23.80 -2.72
N SER A 216 -12.53 -23.27 -3.94
CA SER A 216 -11.96 -23.75 -5.20
C SER A 216 -10.78 -22.93 -5.74
N GLY A 217 -10.44 -21.78 -5.14
CA GLY A 217 -9.31 -20.94 -5.58
C GLY A 217 -9.49 -20.25 -6.94
N ASN A 218 -10.72 -20.13 -7.45
CA ASN A 218 -11.01 -19.44 -8.69
C ASN A 218 -11.33 -17.96 -8.41
N ILE A 219 -10.54 -17.04 -8.96
CA ILE A 219 -10.76 -15.60 -8.83
C ILE A 219 -11.90 -15.19 -9.76
N LYS A 220 -12.97 -14.58 -9.23
CA LYS A 220 -14.01 -13.94 -10.04
C LYS A 220 -13.51 -12.61 -10.57
N GLU A 221 -13.28 -12.56 -11.87
CA GLU A 221 -13.02 -11.33 -12.61
C GLU A 221 -14.34 -10.54 -12.74
N LEU A 222 -14.36 -9.29 -12.25
CA LEU A 222 -15.53 -8.43 -12.45
C LEU A 222 -15.51 -7.93 -13.91
N LYS A 223 -16.49 -8.38 -14.70
CA LYS A 223 -16.73 -7.80 -16.02
C LYS A 223 -17.24 -6.38 -15.84
N LEU A 224 -16.49 -5.39 -16.32
CA LEU A 224 -16.96 -4.02 -16.44
C LEU A 224 -18.18 -4.00 -17.37
N ASN A 225 -19.31 -3.53 -16.88
CA ASN A 225 -20.46 -3.25 -17.73
C ASN A 225 -20.13 -2.00 -18.55
N GLU A 226 -19.95 -2.17 -19.86
CA GLU A 226 -19.95 -1.05 -20.81
C GLU A 226 -21.35 -0.43 -20.79
N ASN A 227 -21.49 0.71 -20.11
CA ASN A 227 -22.70 1.50 -20.19
C ASN A 227 -22.82 2.10 -21.59
N THR A 228 -23.96 1.80 -22.21
CA THR A 228 -24.44 2.26 -23.51
C THR A 228 -24.81 3.75 -23.49
#